data_AF-A0A6C0JT56-F1
#
_entry.id   AF-A0A6C0JT56-F1
#
_cell.length_a   1.000
_cell.length_b   1.000
_cell.length_c   1.000
_cell.angle_alpha   90.00
_cell.angle_beta   90.00
_cell.angle_gamma   90.00
#
_symmetry.space_group_name_H-M   'P 1'
#
loop_
_entity.id
_entity.type
_entity.pdbx_description
1 polymer ?
#
loop_
_entity_poly.entity_id
_entity_poly.type
_entity_poly.pdbx_seq_one_letter_code
_entity_poly.pdbx_strand_id
1 'polypeptide(L)'
;MNTTTMELAKFFQFVDEIENGCKWRADTNKLEKMCTKGNLRRVQLLINEYDPSEHNFYCFKYAIISHHTAIVEFLLLDPRIDITHDNDWAIRAAFVYQFSDIIKILLPRVTIDRILYNYIQEFIYYFTKSMPYFNYTPINPKILTDLLIEGAYSLDGVFYNENIL
;
A
#
# COMPACT_ATOMS: atom_id res chain seq x y z
N MET A 1 -6.06 -16.53 26.93
CA MET A 1 -5.35 -16.24 25.66
C MET A 1 -4.39 -15.10 25.92
N ASN A 2 -3.12 -15.33 25.64
CA ASN A 2 -2.03 -14.42 25.94
C ASN A 2 -2.12 -13.26 24.93
N THR A 3 -1.81 -12.03 25.33
CA THR A 3 -1.85 -10.83 24.45
C THR A 3 -1.20 -11.08 23.08
N THR A 4 -0.09 -11.85 23.05
CA THR A 4 0.63 -12.24 21.84
C THR A 4 -0.18 -13.01 20.79
N THR A 5 -1.14 -13.87 21.19
CA THR A 5 -1.97 -14.63 20.25
C THR A 5 -3.09 -13.79 19.65
N MET A 6 -3.60 -12.82 20.41
CA MET A 6 -4.60 -11.85 19.93
C MET A 6 -3.96 -10.86 18.94
N GLU A 7 -2.71 -10.49 19.21
CA GLU A 7 -1.92 -9.55 18.40
C GLU A 7 -1.48 -10.14 17.06
N LEU A 8 -0.99 -11.40 17.04
CA LEU A 8 -0.71 -12.12 15.79
C LEU A 8 -1.97 -12.34 14.94
N ALA A 9 -3.11 -12.62 15.57
CA ALA A 9 -4.37 -12.77 14.86
C ALA A 9 -4.78 -11.49 14.12
N LYS A 10 -4.55 -10.31 14.71
CA LYS A 10 -4.78 -9.02 14.04
C LYS A 10 -3.86 -8.82 12.85
N PHE A 11 -2.58 -9.18 12.97
CA PHE A 11 -1.63 -9.11 11.85
C PHE A 11 -2.06 -10.02 10.69
N PHE A 12 -2.40 -11.29 10.98
CA PHE A 12 -2.86 -12.22 9.94
C PHE A 12 -4.20 -11.79 9.34
N GLN A 13 -5.14 -11.33 10.15
CA GLN A 13 -6.39 -10.76 9.66
C GLN A 13 -6.13 -9.58 8.73
N PHE A 14 -5.17 -8.72 9.07
CA PHE A 14 -4.84 -7.57 8.27
C PHE A 14 -4.17 -7.97 6.92
N VAL A 15 -3.23 -8.92 6.92
CA VAL A 15 -2.65 -9.46 5.67
C VAL A 15 -3.75 -10.12 4.83
N ASP A 16 -4.63 -10.88 5.48
CA ASP A 16 -5.80 -11.51 4.86
C ASP A 16 -6.76 -10.46 4.28
N GLU A 17 -6.97 -9.31 4.92
CA GLU A 17 -7.76 -8.21 4.39
C GLU A 17 -7.14 -7.58 3.13
N ILE A 18 -5.82 -7.44 3.06
CA ILE A 18 -5.13 -6.93 1.86
C ILE A 18 -5.19 -7.96 0.72
N GLU A 19 -4.90 -9.23 1.04
CA GLU A 19 -4.86 -10.33 0.08
C GLU A 19 -6.26 -10.72 -0.43
N ASN A 20 -7.26 -10.77 0.46
CA ASN A 20 -8.65 -11.10 0.11
C ASN A 20 -9.50 -9.88 -0.27
N GLY A 21 -9.12 -8.66 0.12
CA GLY A 21 -9.75 -7.41 -0.33
C GLY A 21 -9.57 -7.18 -1.83
N CYS A 22 -8.48 -7.72 -2.39
CA CYS A 22 -8.27 -7.86 -3.82
C CYS A 22 -8.75 -9.20 -4.37
N LYS A 23 -9.87 -9.72 -3.84
CA LYS A 23 -10.58 -10.91 -4.35
C LYS A 23 -10.37 -11.02 -5.85
N TRP A 24 -9.58 -12.00 -6.28
CA TRP A 24 -9.36 -12.31 -7.69
C TRP A 24 -10.73 -12.62 -8.29
N ARG A 25 -11.40 -11.61 -8.85
CA ARG A 25 -12.70 -11.80 -9.47
C ARG A 25 -12.45 -12.58 -10.76
N ALA A 26 -13.34 -13.53 -11.06
CA ALA A 26 -13.28 -14.27 -12.32
C ALA A 26 -13.35 -13.31 -13.52
N ASP A 27 -14.08 -12.21 -13.36
CA ASP A 27 -14.32 -11.20 -14.39
C ASP A 27 -13.43 -9.98 -14.17
N THR A 28 -12.15 -10.10 -14.53
CA THR A 28 -11.25 -8.93 -14.63
C THR A 28 -11.45 -8.25 -15.99
N ASN A 29 -11.60 -6.93 -15.98
CA ASN A 29 -11.70 -6.19 -17.24
C ASN A 29 -10.33 -6.19 -17.97
N LYS A 30 -10.34 -5.75 -19.23
CA LYS A 30 -9.13 -5.80 -20.07
C LYS A 30 -8.01 -4.94 -19.51
N LEU A 31 -8.33 -3.76 -18.95
CA LEU A 31 -7.36 -2.84 -18.35
C LEU A 31 -6.70 -3.48 -17.12
N GLU A 32 -7.50 -3.94 -16.16
CA GLU A 32 -7.06 -4.62 -14.93
C GLU A 32 -6.10 -5.76 -15.23
N LYS A 33 -6.44 -6.62 -16.20
CA LYS A 33 -5.58 -7.73 -16.64
C LYS A 33 -4.23 -7.27 -17.18
N MET A 34 -4.16 -6.11 -17.83
CA MET A 34 -2.88 -5.55 -18.28
C MET A 34 -2.07 -5.00 -17.11
N CYS A 35 -2.74 -4.42 -16.12
CA CYS A 35 -2.12 -3.90 -14.90
C CYS A 35 -1.51 -5.04 -14.07
N THR A 36 -2.22 -6.16 -13.88
CA THR A 36 -1.67 -7.37 -13.22
C THR A 36 -0.47 -7.97 -13.98
N LYS A 37 -0.50 -7.94 -15.32
CA LYS A 37 0.56 -8.53 -16.15
C LYS A 37 1.78 -7.63 -16.36
N GLY A 38 1.75 -6.38 -15.90
CA GLY A 38 2.86 -5.46 -16.12
C GLY A 38 2.95 -4.90 -17.56
N ASN A 39 1.87 -4.97 -18.34
CA ASN A 39 1.88 -4.51 -19.72
C ASN A 39 1.59 -3.01 -19.82
N LEU A 40 2.56 -2.19 -19.43
CA LEU A 40 2.46 -0.71 -19.43
C LEU A 40 1.96 -0.16 -20.78
N ARG A 41 2.52 -0.65 -21.90
CA ARG A 41 2.13 -0.19 -23.25
C ARG A 41 0.64 -0.38 -23.51
N ARG A 42 0.06 -1.50 -23.05
CA ARG A 42 -1.38 -1.72 -23.21
C ARG A 42 -2.21 -0.93 -22.21
N VAL A 43 -1.73 -0.73 -20.98
CA VAL A 43 -2.40 0.15 -20.01
C VAL A 43 -2.54 1.57 -20.60
N GLN A 44 -1.46 2.11 -21.17
CA GLN A 44 -1.45 3.44 -21.80
C GLN A 44 -2.47 3.57 -22.95
N LEU A 45 -2.67 2.52 -23.74
CA LEU A 45 -3.65 2.53 -24.83
C LEU A 45 -5.09 2.44 -24.33
N LEU A 46 -5.33 1.69 -23.25
CA LEU A 46 -6.67 1.39 -22.76
C LEU A 46 -7.20 2.43 -21.76
N ILE A 47 -6.35 3.29 -21.19
CA ILE A 47 -6.73 4.24 -20.14
C ILE A 47 -7.77 5.30 -20.56
N ASN A 48 -7.93 5.51 -21.87
CA ASN A 48 -8.94 6.43 -22.42
C ASN A 48 -10.25 5.71 -22.77
N GLU A 49 -10.20 4.39 -23.00
CA GLU A 49 -11.37 3.56 -23.30
C GLU A 49 -12.03 3.00 -22.02
N TYR A 50 -11.25 2.87 -20.95
CA TYR A 50 -11.66 2.33 -19.66
C TYR A 50 -11.33 3.36 -18.58
N ASP A 51 -12.27 3.62 -17.67
CA ASP A 51 -12.01 4.48 -16.53
C ASP A 51 -11.19 3.71 -15.47
N PRO A 52 -9.97 4.16 -15.11
CA PRO A 52 -9.13 3.45 -14.14
C PRO A 52 -9.64 3.55 -12.70
N SER A 53 -10.64 4.39 -12.42
CA SER A 53 -11.34 4.46 -11.13
C SER A 53 -12.46 3.42 -11.00
N GLU A 54 -12.87 2.80 -12.12
CA GLU A 54 -13.87 1.73 -12.09
C GLU A 54 -13.41 0.54 -11.24
N HIS A 55 -14.41 -0.24 -10.82
CA HIS A 55 -14.21 -1.44 -10.01
C HIS A 55 -13.26 -1.22 -8.84
N ASN A 56 -13.45 -0.15 -8.07
CA ASN A 56 -12.73 0.03 -6.82
C ASN A 56 -11.20 0.14 -7.01
N PHE A 57 -10.78 0.77 -8.12
CA PHE A 57 -9.38 0.98 -8.50
C PHE A 57 -8.57 -0.31 -8.67
N TYR A 58 -9.19 -1.43 -9.07
CA TYR A 58 -8.48 -2.72 -9.15
C TYR A 58 -7.28 -2.72 -10.09
N CYS A 59 -7.28 -1.97 -11.19
CA CYS A 59 -6.08 -1.85 -12.02
C CYS A 59 -4.90 -1.31 -11.19
N PHE A 60 -5.12 -0.24 -10.40
CA PHE A 60 -4.10 0.34 -9.54
C PHE A 60 -3.66 -0.64 -8.44
N LYS A 61 -4.62 -1.31 -7.79
CA LYS A 61 -4.33 -2.31 -6.76
C LYS A 61 -3.52 -3.50 -7.28
N TYR A 62 -3.88 -4.02 -8.46
CA TYR A 62 -3.17 -5.12 -9.07
C TYR A 62 -1.77 -4.73 -9.53
N ALA A 63 -1.57 -3.49 -10.00
CA ALA A 63 -0.24 -2.97 -10.29
C ALA A 63 0.64 -2.95 -9.03
N ILE A 64 0.08 -2.57 -7.87
CA ILE A 64 0.80 -2.58 -6.59
C ILE A 64 1.12 -4.00 -6.15
N ILE A 65 0.13 -4.90 -6.03
CA ILE A 65 0.33 -6.29 -5.55
C ILE A 65 1.29 -7.07 -6.45
N SER A 66 1.25 -6.80 -7.76
CA SER A 66 2.12 -7.45 -8.73
C SER A 66 3.48 -6.74 -8.89
N HIS A 67 3.77 -5.73 -8.06
CA HIS A 67 5.00 -4.93 -8.04
C HIS A 67 5.38 -4.28 -9.37
N HIS A 68 4.39 -3.82 -10.15
CA HIS A 68 4.60 -3.14 -11.44
C HIS A 68 4.74 -1.62 -11.24
N THR A 69 5.85 -1.19 -10.65
CA THR A 69 6.12 0.21 -10.27
C THR A 69 5.91 1.22 -11.41
N ALA A 70 6.33 0.89 -12.64
CA ALA A 70 6.13 1.77 -13.79
C ALA A 70 4.65 2.01 -14.15
N ILE A 71 3.78 1.03 -13.88
CA ILE A 71 2.33 1.19 -14.05
C ILE A 71 1.76 2.02 -12.90
N VAL A 72 2.23 1.82 -11.67
CA VAL A 72 1.84 2.65 -10.51
C VAL A 72 2.15 4.12 -10.79
N GLU A 73 3.39 4.44 -11.19
CA GLU A 73 3.80 5.80 -11.55
C GLU A 73 2.93 6.38 -12.66
N PHE A 74 2.67 5.61 -13.72
CA PHE A 74 1.83 6.06 -14.83
C PHE A 74 0.40 6.37 -14.39
N LEU A 75 -0.23 5.48 -13.60
CA LEU A 75 -1.60 5.66 -13.13
C LEU A 75 -1.73 6.86 -12.19
N LEU A 76 -0.71 7.16 -11.38
CA LEU A 76 -0.68 8.34 -10.51
C LEU A 76 -0.66 9.69 -11.26
N LEU A 77 -0.37 9.68 -12.57
CA LEU A 77 -0.50 10.87 -13.41
C LEU A 77 -1.95 11.12 -13.84
N ASP A 78 -2.82 10.11 -13.71
CA ASP A 78 -4.23 10.22 -14.05
C ASP A 78 -5.01 10.81 -12.87
N PRO A 79 -5.67 11.98 -13.03
CA PRO A 79 -6.37 12.65 -11.94
C PRO A 79 -7.59 11.86 -11.43
N ARG A 80 -8.02 10.81 -12.15
CA ARG A 80 -9.11 9.93 -11.71
C ARG A 80 -8.66 8.94 -10.64
N ILE A 81 -7.36 8.75 -10.43
CA ILE A 81 -6.84 7.84 -9.41
C ILE A 81 -6.85 8.53 -8.04
N ASP A 82 -7.71 8.05 -7.15
CA ASP A 82 -7.68 8.39 -5.74
C ASP A 82 -6.90 7.32 -4.97
N ILE A 83 -5.76 7.73 -4.39
CA ILE A 83 -4.89 6.84 -3.61
C ILE A 83 -5.27 6.75 -2.13
N THR A 84 -6.16 7.62 -1.66
CA THR A 84 -6.68 7.64 -0.28
C THR A 84 -7.88 6.71 -0.10
N HIS A 85 -8.40 6.22 -1.22
CA HIS A 85 -9.42 5.20 -1.32
C HIS A 85 -9.15 3.95 -0.46
N ASP A 86 -10.23 3.31 0.04
CA ASP A 86 -10.21 2.14 0.91
C ASP A 86 -9.31 2.30 2.15
N ASN A 87 -9.39 3.46 2.81
CA ASN A 87 -8.59 3.79 4.00
C ASN A 87 -7.08 3.66 3.70
N ASP A 88 -6.62 4.41 2.71
CA ASP A 88 -5.21 4.47 2.30
C ASP A 88 -4.66 3.08 1.94
N TRP A 89 -5.50 2.24 1.32
CA TRP A 89 -5.16 0.83 1.02
C TRP A 89 -3.83 0.71 0.28
N ALA A 90 -3.56 1.62 -0.66
CA ALA A 90 -2.37 1.59 -1.52
C ALA A 90 -1.06 1.69 -0.72
N ILE A 91 -0.94 2.68 0.15
CA ILE A 91 0.26 2.85 0.98
C ILE A 91 0.35 1.75 2.03
N ARG A 92 -0.78 1.33 2.62
CA ARG A 92 -0.82 0.20 3.56
C ARG A 92 -0.27 -1.06 2.88
N ALA A 93 -0.82 -1.46 1.74
CA ALA A 93 -0.35 -2.61 0.97
C ALA A 93 1.13 -2.51 0.61
N ALA A 94 1.62 -1.33 0.20
CA ALA A 94 3.04 -1.12 -0.09
C ALA A 94 3.93 -1.38 1.14
N PHE A 95 3.50 -1.01 2.35
CA PHE A 95 4.20 -1.36 3.59
C PHE A 95 4.16 -2.87 3.89
N VAL A 96 3.03 -3.54 3.67
CA VAL A 96 2.85 -4.98 3.90
C VAL A 96 3.80 -5.80 3.05
N TYR A 97 3.78 -5.54 1.75
CA TYR A 97 4.65 -6.20 0.78
C TYR A 97 6.07 -5.63 0.77
N GLN A 98 6.30 -4.56 1.54
CA GLN A 98 7.59 -3.89 1.70
C GLN A 98 8.14 -3.32 0.38
N PHE A 99 7.28 -2.87 -0.53
CA PHE A 99 7.68 -2.29 -1.80
C PHE A 99 8.20 -0.85 -1.60
N SER A 100 9.44 -0.74 -1.12
CA SER A 100 10.04 0.54 -0.73
C SER A 100 10.08 1.60 -1.85
N ASP A 101 10.15 1.16 -3.11
CA ASP A 101 10.02 2.00 -4.29
C ASP A 101 8.60 2.57 -4.43
N ILE A 102 7.58 1.73 -4.29
CA ILE A 102 6.17 2.16 -4.30
C ILE A 102 5.87 3.05 -3.08
N ILE A 103 6.39 2.74 -1.90
CA ILE A 103 6.23 3.59 -0.70
C ILE A 103 6.78 4.99 -1.00
N LYS A 104 8.00 5.11 -1.53
CA LYS A 104 8.59 6.42 -1.87
C LYS A 104 7.78 7.21 -2.88
N ILE A 105 7.08 6.53 -3.78
CA ILE A 105 6.19 7.16 -4.77
C ILE A 105 4.89 7.64 -4.10
N LEU A 106 4.29 6.84 -3.22
CA LEU A 106 3.00 7.15 -2.62
C LEU A 106 3.08 8.11 -1.42
N LEU A 107 4.12 7.98 -0.60
CA LEU A 107 4.28 8.71 0.66
C LEU A 107 4.12 10.24 0.52
N PRO A 108 4.73 10.91 -0.49
CA PRO A 108 4.59 12.37 -0.64
C PRO A 108 3.19 12.82 -1.08
N ARG A 109 2.31 11.87 -1.43
CA ARG A 109 0.96 12.14 -1.95
C ARG A 109 -0.14 11.79 -0.94
N VAL A 110 0.22 11.19 0.21
CA VAL A 110 -0.72 10.77 1.25
C VAL A 110 -0.41 11.54 2.54
N THR A 111 -1.46 12.05 3.18
CA THR A 111 -1.38 12.62 4.52
C THR A 111 -1.22 11.49 5.53
N ILE A 112 -0.11 11.45 6.27
CA ILE A 112 0.05 10.49 7.37
C ILE A 112 -0.72 11.02 8.58
N ASP A 113 -1.97 10.59 8.70
CA ASP A 113 -2.77 10.82 9.89
C ASP A 113 -2.41 9.84 11.03
N ARG A 114 -3.03 10.03 12.20
CA ARG A 114 -2.77 9.18 13.36
C ARG A 114 -3.22 7.73 13.15
N ILE A 115 -4.26 7.50 12.36
CA ILE A 115 -4.79 6.15 12.11
C ILE A 115 -3.80 5.37 11.26
N LEU A 116 -3.38 5.94 10.13
CA LEU A 116 -2.40 5.38 9.22
C LEU A 116 -1.03 5.21 9.89
N TYR A 117 -0.59 6.20 10.68
CA TYR A 117 0.67 6.11 11.42
C TYR A 117 0.67 4.94 12.40
N ASN A 118 -0.36 4.83 13.26
CA ASN A 118 -0.47 3.73 14.22
C ASN A 118 -0.57 2.39 13.50
N TYR A 119 -1.35 2.35 12.41
CA TYR A 119 -1.51 1.18 11.58
C TYR A 119 -0.15 0.67 11.03
N ILE A 120 0.67 1.54 10.45
CA ILE A 120 1.99 1.16 9.90
C ILE A 120 2.99 0.86 11.03
N GLN A 121 2.99 1.62 12.13
CA GLN A 121 3.84 1.34 13.29
C GLN A 121 3.57 -0.04 13.88
N GLU A 122 2.30 -0.39 14.10
CA GLU A 122 1.90 -1.70 14.58
C GLU A 122 2.36 -2.80 13.64
N PHE A 123 2.17 -2.62 12.32
CA PHE A 123 2.68 -3.56 11.32
C PHE A 123 4.20 -3.77 11.47
N ILE A 124 5.00 -2.70 11.48
CA ILE A 124 6.46 -2.80 11.60
C ILE A 124 6.86 -3.48 12.91
N TYR A 125 6.23 -3.12 14.03
CA TYR A 125 6.49 -3.71 15.33
C TYR A 125 6.19 -5.23 15.34
N TYR A 126 5.02 -5.65 14.85
CA TYR A 126 4.71 -7.08 14.83
C TYR A 126 5.59 -7.83 13.86
N PHE A 127 5.80 -7.28 12.68
CA PHE A 127 6.64 -7.87 11.64
C PHE A 127 8.05 -8.18 12.17
N THR A 128 8.70 -7.20 12.80
CA THR A 128 10.04 -7.36 13.40
C THR A 128 10.07 -8.38 14.54
N LYS A 129 8.99 -8.50 15.32
CA LYS A 129 8.88 -9.43 16.45
C LYS A 129 8.56 -10.87 16.03
N SER A 130 7.82 -11.06 14.93
CA SER A 130 7.41 -12.38 14.41
C SER A 130 8.44 -13.05 13.49
N MET A 131 9.51 -12.33 13.10
CA MET A 131 10.61 -12.80 12.24
C MET A 131 11.20 -14.19 12.56
N PRO A 132 11.38 -14.62 13.82
CA PRO A 132 12.01 -15.92 14.09
C PRO A 132 11.22 -17.13 13.58
N TYR A 133 9.95 -16.96 13.20
CA TYR A 133 9.01 -18.05 12.90
C TYR A 133 8.73 -18.24 11.41
N PHE A 134 8.98 -17.24 10.58
CA PHE A 134 8.71 -17.26 9.15
C PHE A 134 10.02 -16.99 8.43
N ASN A 135 10.50 -17.96 7.65
CA ASN A 135 11.78 -17.95 6.93
C ASN A 135 11.83 -16.91 5.77
N TYR A 136 11.34 -15.70 6.02
CA TYR A 136 11.28 -14.55 5.13
C TYR A 136 12.43 -13.62 5.49
N THR A 137 13.29 -13.31 4.51
CA THR A 137 14.32 -12.27 4.66
C THR A 137 13.76 -10.97 4.11
N PRO A 138 13.44 -9.96 4.95
CA PRO A 138 12.80 -8.74 4.48
C PRO A 138 13.81 -7.65 4.14
N ILE A 139 13.29 -6.59 3.53
CA ILE A 139 13.94 -5.28 3.53
C ILE A 139 14.17 -4.85 4.98
N ASN A 140 15.32 -4.21 5.24
CA ASN A 140 15.69 -3.76 6.58
C ASN A 140 14.52 -2.96 7.20
N PRO A 141 13.91 -3.40 8.31
CA PRO A 141 12.77 -2.72 8.94
C PRO A 141 13.09 -1.27 9.29
N LYS A 142 14.38 -0.95 9.46
CA LYS A 142 14.86 0.42 9.61
C LYS A 142 14.47 1.34 8.44
N ILE A 143 14.52 0.85 7.20
CA ILE A 143 14.14 1.64 6.02
C ILE A 143 12.66 2.00 6.09
N LEU A 144 11.80 1.07 6.52
CA LEU A 144 10.36 1.33 6.66
C LEU A 144 10.07 2.31 7.79
N THR A 145 10.78 2.19 8.93
CA THR A 145 10.66 3.17 10.01
C THR A 145 11.13 4.55 9.60
N ASP A 146 12.25 4.64 8.88
CA ASP A 146 12.81 5.91 8.41
C ASP A 146 11.82 6.61 7.46
N LEU A 147 11.27 5.87 6.49
CA LEU A 147 10.25 6.39 5.57
C LEU A 147 8.97 6.85 6.32
N LEU A 148 8.51 6.08 7.30
CA LEU A 148 7.33 6.45 8.08
C LEU A 148 7.57 7.72 8.92
N ILE A 149 8.75 7.85 9.53
CA ILE A 149 9.13 9.06 10.27
C ILE A 149 9.22 10.24 9.32
N GLU A 150 9.89 10.11 8.18
CA GLU A 150 10.00 11.18 7.18
C GLU A 150 8.62 11.71 6.77
N GLY A 151 7.65 10.82 6.52
CA GLY A 151 6.30 11.23 6.17
C GLY A 151 5.50 11.82 7.34
N ALA A 152 5.62 11.26 8.55
CA ALA A 152 4.81 11.67 9.71
C ALA A 152 5.20 13.05 10.26
N TYR A 153 6.43 13.48 10.00
CA TYR A 153 6.98 14.79 10.39
C TYR A 153 7.10 15.77 9.20
N SER A 154 6.58 15.40 8.01
CA SER A 154 6.44 16.34 6.89
C SER A 154 5.44 17.45 7.22
N LEU A 155 5.42 18.56 6.47
CA LEU A 155 4.52 19.70 6.68
C LEU A 155 3.04 19.29 6.82
N ASP A 156 2.63 18.28 6.06
CA ASP A 156 1.26 17.74 6.07
C ASP A 156 1.12 16.51 7.00
N GLY A 157 2.14 16.18 7.78
CA GLY A 157 2.19 15.01 8.67
C GLY A 157 1.60 15.27 10.06
N VAL A 158 1.12 14.19 10.70
CA VAL A 158 0.43 14.24 12.01
C VAL A 158 1.23 14.93 13.12
N PHE A 159 2.56 14.83 13.14
CA PHE A 159 3.37 15.37 14.24
C PHE A 159 3.95 16.77 13.98
N TYR A 160 3.81 17.31 12.77
CA TYR A 160 4.39 18.60 12.43
C TYR A 160 3.71 19.75 13.17
N ASN A 161 2.37 19.72 13.27
CA ASN A 161 1.58 20.75 13.94
C ASN A 161 1.45 20.58 15.46
N GLU A 162 1.84 19.42 16.02
CA GLU A 162 1.75 19.16 17.46
C GLU A 162 2.90 19.82 18.27
N ASN A 163 3.98 20.22 17.62
CA ASN A 163 5.16 20.85 18.26
C ASN A 163 5.26 22.37 18.05
N ILE A 164 4.22 23.00 17.52
CA ILE A 164 4.13 24.46 17.30
C ILE A 164 3.10 25.05 18.28
N LEU A 165 3.40 25.06 19.57
CA LEU A 165 2.69 25.81 20.60
C LEU A 165 3.67 26.43 21.60
#